data_AF-A0A963M7D0-F1
#
_entry.id   AF-A0A963M7D0-F1
#
_cell.length_a   1.000
_cell.length_b   1.000
_cell.length_c   1.000
_cell.angle_alpha   90.00
_cell.angle_beta   90.00
_cell.angle_gamma   90.00
#
_symmetry.space_group_name_H-M   'P 1'
#
loop_
_entity.id
_entity.type
_entity.pdbx_description
1 polymer ?
#
loop_
_entity_poly.entity_id
_entity_poly.type
_entity_poly.pdbx_seq_one_letter_code
_entity_poly.pdbx_strand_id
1 'polypeptide(L)'
;FAHDFPRQIGMARGRGAVGGGQVQALAIDIATVSCTESQMGRMGLKVPGPDAQIAAGVWNMPYALPACRVRAYRVPALAPTSSWRSVGASSAGFFGESFLDELIHAAGADPLHERIRLASDPQARQVLETLGRMSQWNGPRPAPGRGRGVALVNSFGVPVGLVVEVSNSPAGIRIEQVWAAADVGPVLDPVNFENLVQGGVVWGLGHAMNCEITYAGGQVQQSNFHQFTGMRLNQCPAIHVQAVSGTPASRIHGIGEPPVPPAAPALANAIFAATGQRIREMPFARHVGFA
;
A
#
# COMPACT_ATOMS: atom_id res chain seq x y z
N PHE A 1 -15.89 -17.96 1.25
CA PHE A 1 -14.77 -17.77 2.19
C PHE A 1 -14.31 -19.06 2.85
N ALA A 2 -15.20 -19.93 3.35
CA ALA A 2 -14.83 -21.16 4.07
C ALA A 2 -13.99 -22.19 3.28
N HIS A 3 -13.99 -22.14 1.95
CA HIS A 3 -13.22 -23.05 1.06
C HIS A 3 -12.12 -22.33 0.26
N ASP A 4 -11.79 -21.09 0.63
CA ASP A 4 -10.83 -20.26 -0.11
C ASP A 4 -9.43 -20.32 0.52
N PHE A 5 -8.44 -19.73 -0.16
CA PHE A 5 -7.06 -19.59 0.29
C PHE A 5 -6.73 -18.11 0.60
N PRO A 6 -7.29 -17.53 1.67
CA PRO A 6 -7.14 -16.11 1.93
C PRO A 6 -5.69 -15.75 2.26
N ARG A 7 -5.35 -14.49 1.97
CA ARG A 7 -4.17 -13.85 2.55
C ARG A 7 -4.31 -13.85 4.07
N GLN A 8 -3.30 -14.34 4.78
CA GLN A 8 -3.31 -14.39 6.23
C GLN A 8 -2.69 -13.15 6.86
N ILE A 9 -2.91 -13.05 8.17
CA ILE A 9 -2.30 -12.03 9.01
C ILE A 9 -0.78 -11.99 8.82
N GLY A 10 -0.26 -10.78 8.67
CA GLY A 10 1.15 -10.48 8.75
C GLY A 10 1.38 -9.45 9.84
N MET A 11 2.57 -9.44 10.41
CA MET A 11 2.97 -8.47 11.43
C MET A 11 4.33 -7.89 11.09
N ALA A 12 4.55 -6.64 11.47
CA ALA A 12 5.86 -6.02 11.36
C ALA A 12 6.20 -5.25 12.63
N ARG A 13 7.51 -5.16 12.91
CA ARG A 13 8.05 -4.30 13.96
C ARG A 13 9.13 -3.41 13.36
N GLY A 14 8.87 -2.10 13.37
CA GLY A 14 9.80 -1.07 12.93
C GLY A 14 10.55 -0.42 14.10
N ARG A 15 11.78 0.02 13.84
CA ARG A 15 12.51 1.02 14.63
C ARG A 15 13.36 1.86 13.69
N GLY A 16 13.52 3.14 14.00
CA GLY A 16 14.23 4.07 13.14
C GLY A 16 14.81 5.23 13.93
N ALA A 17 15.54 6.08 13.23
CA ALA A 17 16.12 7.29 13.78
C ALA A 17 15.88 8.46 12.82
N VAL A 18 15.67 9.63 13.40
CA VAL A 18 15.49 10.89 12.69
C VAL A 18 16.51 11.90 13.23
N GLY A 19 16.91 12.85 12.40
CA GLY A 19 17.88 13.88 12.78
C GLY A 19 18.06 14.91 11.68
N GLY A 20 18.26 16.17 12.05
CA GLY A 20 18.44 17.27 11.10
C GLY A 20 17.21 17.50 10.19
N GLY A 21 16.01 17.21 10.67
CA GLY A 21 14.79 17.34 9.88
C GLY A 21 14.58 16.22 8.86
N GLN A 22 15.31 15.09 8.95
CA GLN A 22 15.28 14.02 7.94
C GLN A 22 15.26 12.62 8.59
N VAL A 23 14.83 11.63 7.81
CA VAL A 23 14.94 10.21 8.18
C VAL A 23 16.40 9.76 8.01
N GLN A 24 16.98 9.20 9.07
CA GLN A 24 18.38 8.76 9.10
C GLN A 24 18.50 7.23 9.05
N ALA A 25 17.58 6.53 9.70
CA ALA A 25 17.60 5.06 9.72
C ALA A 25 16.20 4.47 9.74
N LEU A 26 16.04 3.34 9.03
CA LEU A 26 14.86 2.49 9.07
C LEU A 26 15.30 1.03 9.21
N ALA A 27 14.83 0.37 10.26
CA ALA A 27 14.98 -1.07 10.44
C ALA A 27 13.61 -1.70 10.69
N ILE A 28 13.22 -2.67 9.86
CA ILE A 28 11.92 -3.32 9.96
C ILE A 28 12.07 -4.84 9.86
N ASP A 29 11.44 -5.54 10.80
CA ASP A 29 11.33 -6.99 10.85
C ASP A 29 9.88 -7.36 10.50
N ILE A 30 9.66 -8.20 9.48
CA ILE A 30 8.33 -8.60 8.96
C ILE A 30 8.16 -10.11 9.12
N ALA A 31 7.02 -10.54 9.67
CA ALA A 31 6.65 -11.94 9.84
C ALA A 31 5.31 -12.21 9.15
N THR A 32 5.29 -13.16 8.22
CA THR A 32 4.06 -13.61 7.55
C THR A 32 4.22 -15.01 6.95
N VAL A 33 3.11 -15.59 6.53
CA VAL A 33 3.07 -16.91 5.88
C VAL A 33 3.63 -16.82 4.46
N SER A 34 4.27 -17.88 3.99
CA SER A 34 4.74 -17.96 2.60
C SER A 34 3.63 -18.48 1.69
N CYS A 35 3.13 -17.60 0.81
CA CYS A 35 2.21 -18.02 -0.26
C CYS A 35 2.88 -18.99 -1.22
N THR A 36 4.18 -18.80 -1.49
CA THR A 36 4.98 -19.63 -2.39
C THR A 36 5.10 -21.06 -1.85
N GLU A 37 5.50 -21.21 -0.58
CA GLU A 37 5.59 -22.51 0.08
C GLU A 37 4.23 -23.21 0.15
N SER A 38 3.17 -22.46 0.46
CA SER A 38 1.81 -22.98 0.48
C SER A 38 1.37 -23.52 -0.89
N GLN A 39 1.61 -22.79 -1.97
CA GLN A 39 1.25 -23.20 -3.34
C GLN A 39 2.09 -24.39 -3.82
N MET A 40 3.41 -24.29 -3.71
CA MET A 40 4.33 -25.33 -4.17
C MET A 40 4.18 -26.61 -3.37
N GLY A 41 3.98 -26.50 -2.06
CA GLY A 41 3.74 -27.64 -1.18
C GLY A 41 2.51 -28.46 -1.58
N ARG A 42 1.42 -27.80 -2.04
CA ARG A 42 0.24 -28.50 -2.59
C ARG A 42 0.54 -29.24 -3.91
N MET A 43 1.55 -28.80 -4.64
CA MET A 43 2.03 -29.48 -5.86
C MET A 43 3.13 -30.51 -5.57
N GLY A 44 3.44 -30.78 -4.29
CA GLY A 44 4.52 -31.70 -3.90
C GLY A 44 5.93 -31.15 -4.13
N LEU A 45 6.06 -29.85 -4.40
CA LEU A 45 7.33 -29.19 -4.67
C LEU A 45 7.86 -28.48 -3.42
N LYS A 46 9.16 -28.63 -3.16
CA LYS A 46 9.85 -27.89 -2.10
C LYS A 46 10.30 -26.53 -2.62
N VAL A 47 10.16 -25.50 -1.79
CA VAL A 47 10.68 -24.14 -2.07
C VAL A 47 12.00 -23.96 -1.31
N PRO A 48 13.16 -24.04 -1.98
CA PRO A 48 14.43 -23.82 -1.32
C PRO A 48 14.65 -22.32 -1.05
N GLY A 49 15.33 -22.02 0.05
CA GLY A 49 15.80 -20.67 0.37
C GLY A 49 14.74 -19.70 0.91
N PRO A 50 15.13 -18.43 1.12
CA PRO A 50 14.24 -17.39 1.61
C PRO A 50 13.13 -17.03 0.61
N ASP A 51 11.93 -16.72 1.11
CA ASP A 51 10.84 -16.20 0.30
C ASP A 51 10.89 -14.67 0.25
N ALA A 52 11.44 -14.13 -0.84
CA ALA A 52 11.56 -12.69 -1.06
C ALA A 52 10.20 -11.97 -1.20
N GLN A 53 9.11 -12.71 -1.43
CA GLN A 53 7.78 -12.10 -1.47
C GLN A 53 7.40 -11.55 -0.10
N ILE A 54 7.78 -12.18 1.01
CA ILE A 54 7.38 -11.76 2.37
C ILE A 54 7.65 -10.28 2.64
N ALA A 55 8.78 -9.76 2.15
CA ALA A 55 9.17 -8.36 2.32
C ALA A 55 9.09 -7.54 1.01
N ALA A 56 8.50 -8.07 -0.07
CA ALA A 56 8.34 -7.32 -1.31
C ALA A 56 7.53 -6.04 -1.04
N GLY A 57 7.88 -4.94 -1.69
CA GLY A 57 7.38 -3.60 -1.36
C GLY A 57 8.21 -2.88 -0.29
N VAL A 58 9.01 -3.59 0.52
CA VAL A 58 9.91 -2.99 1.53
C VAL A 58 11.38 -3.19 1.15
N TRP A 59 11.80 -4.42 0.84
CA TRP A 59 13.21 -4.68 0.50
C TRP A 59 13.62 -3.98 -0.80
N ASN A 60 12.66 -3.76 -1.71
CA ASN A 60 12.84 -3.07 -2.99
C ASN A 60 12.23 -1.67 -3.00
N MET A 61 12.13 -1.01 -1.83
CA MET A 61 11.77 0.40 -1.75
C MET A 61 12.71 1.22 -2.64
N PRO A 62 12.19 2.15 -3.46
CA PRO A 62 13.02 2.97 -4.35
C PRO A 62 13.68 4.16 -3.64
N TYR A 63 14.05 3.99 -2.37
CA TYR A 63 14.54 5.04 -1.49
C TYR A 63 15.99 4.78 -1.03
N ALA A 64 16.87 5.77 -1.22
CA ALA A 64 18.20 5.80 -0.63
C ALA A 64 18.14 6.30 0.82
N LEU A 65 17.62 5.45 1.71
CA LEU A 65 17.71 5.66 3.15
C LEU A 65 19.17 5.50 3.62
N PRO A 66 19.73 6.45 4.40
CA PRO A 66 21.15 6.41 4.79
C PRO A 66 21.55 5.11 5.52
N ALA A 67 20.67 4.60 6.39
CA ALA A 67 20.79 3.29 7.00
C ALA A 67 19.47 2.52 6.88
N CYS A 68 19.47 1.40 6.16
CA CYS A 68 18.29 0.57 5.96
C CYS A 68 18.56 -0.88 6.31
N ARG A 69 17.64 -1.51 7.06
CA ARG A 69 17.65 -2.95 7.30
C ARG A 69 16.25 -3.52 7.21
N VAL A 70 16.08 -4.53 6.36
CA VAL A 70 14.82 -5.27 6.22
C VAL A 70 15.10 -6.73 6.56
N ARG A 71 14.29 -7.32 7.44
CA ARG A 71 14.31 -8.77 7.68
C ARG A 71 12.92 -9.34 7.51
N ALA A 72 12.88 -10.55 6.96
CA ALA A 72 11.66 -11.31 6.72
C ALA A 72 11.74 -12.64 7.45
N TYR A 73 10.65 -13.01 8.10
CA TYR A 73 10.48 -14.28 8.79
C TYR A 73 9.28 -14.99 8.18
N ARG A 74 9.55 -16.16 7.61
CA ARG A 74 8.51 -17.09 7.22
C ARG A 74 7.95 -17.76 8.47
N VAL A 75 6.66 -17.63 8.70
CA VAL A 75 5.98 -18.27 9.85
C VAL A 75 5.13 -19.46 9.39
N PRO A 76 4.86 -20.44 10.27
CA PRO A 76 3.93 -21.52 9.98
C PRO A 76 2.56 -20.99 9.57
N ALA A 77 1.95 -21.60 8.55
CA ALA A 77 0.62 -21.20 8.10
C ALA A 77 -0.47 -21.65 9.10
N LEU A 78 -1.46 -20.79 9.36
CA LEU A 78 -2.59 -21.09 10.24
C LEU A 78 -3.76 -21.75 9.49
N ALA A 79 -3.89 -21.41 8.21
CA ALA A 79 -4.84 -21.99 7.26
C ALA A 79 -4.17 -22.17 5.88
N PRO A 80 -4.84 -22.70 4.87
CA PRO A 80 -4.34 -22.61 3.50
C PRO A 80 -4.28 -21.14 3.02
N THR A 81 -3.20 -20.74 2.34
CA THR A 81 -3.03 -19.39 1.77
C THR A 81 -2.62 -19.48 0.29
N SER A 82 -2.96 -18.46 -0.51
CA SER A 82 -2.53 -18.35 -1.91
C SER A 82 -2.27 -16.89 -2.27
N SER A 83 -1.95 -16.64 -3.54
CA SER A 83 -1.76 -15.29 -4.07
C SER A 83 -3.07 -14.51 -3.97
N TRP A 84 -2.98 -13.35 -3.32
CA TRP A 84 -3.96 -12.28 -3.40
C TRP A 84 -3.28 -11.11 -4.13
N ARG A 85 -4.03 -10.35 -4.95
CA ARG A 85 -3.49 -9.35 -5.89
C ARG A 85 -2.33 -8.52 -5.32
N SER A 86 -1.13 -8.66 -5.89
CA SER A 86 0.18 -8.12 -5.46
C SER A 86 0.96 -8.91 -4.42
N VAL A 87 0.59 -10.17 -4.18
CA VAL A 87 1.36 -11.17 -3.40
C VAL A 87 1.93 -10.53 -2.12
N GLY A 88 3.22 -10.49 -1.85
CA GLY A 88 3.70 -9.89 -0.60
C GLY A 88 3.69 -8.36 -0.55
N ALA A 89 3.69 -7.71 -1.71
CA ALA A 89 3.82 -6.25 -1.84
C ALA A 89 2.73 -5.46 -1.11
N SER A 90 1.51 -5.99 -1.03
CA SER A 90 0.41 -5.31 -0.35
C SER A 90 0.62 -5.19 1.16
N SER A 91 0.97 -6.30 1.82
CA SER A 91 1.15 -6.33 3.27
C SER A 91 2.43 -5.63 3.69
N ALA A 92 3.54 -5.98 3.04
CA ALA A 92 4.83 -5.38 3.35
C ALA A 92 4.87 -3.90 2.91
N GLY A 93 4.28 -3.53 1.77
CA GLY A 93 4.12 -2.13 1.37
C GLY A 93 3.36 -1.29 2.40
N PHE A 94 2.26 -1.81 2.97
CA PHE A 94 1.58 -1.14 4.09
C PHE A 94 2.51 -0.92 5.28
N PHE A 95 3.22 -1.96 5.73
CA PHE A 95 4.14 -1.85 6.86
C PHE A 95 5.28 -0.86 6.62
N GLY A 96 5.92 -0.92 5.45
CA GLY A 96 7.05 -0.08 5.08
C GLY A 96 6.65 1.37 4.92
N GLU A 97 5.65 1.65 4.07
CA GLU A 97 5.25 3.03 3.75
C GLU A 97 4.59 3.74 4.93
N SER A 98 3.79 3.06 5.75
CA SER A 98 3.24 3.66 6.97
C SER A 98 4.32 3.92 8.02
N PHE A 99 5.28 3.00 8.19
CA PHE A 99 6.37 3.22 9.14
C PHE A 99 7.33 4.32 8.67
N LEU A 100 7.63 4.39 7.37
CA LEU A 100 8.39 5.48 6.78
C LEU A 100 7.69 6.82 7.02
N ASP A 101 6.37 6.89 6.81
CA ASP A 101 5.58 8.10 7.09
C ASP A 101 5.68 8.56 8.55
N GLU A 102 5.63 7.62 9.50
CA GLU A 102 5.82 7.93 10.92
C GLU A 102 7.21 8.54 11.20
N LEU A 103 8.26 8.03 10.55
CA LEU A 103 9.61 8.59 10.67
C LEU A 103 9.70 9.98 10.01
N ILE A 104 9.08 10.18 8.86
CA ILE A 104 9.05 11.47 8.17
C ILE A 104 8.37 12.53 9.07
N HIS A 105 7.22 12.18 9.66
CA HIS A 105 6.54 13.06 10.60
C HIS A 105 7.35 13.30 11.88
N ALA A 106 7.98 12.27 12.45
CA ALA A 106 8.84 12.42 13.62
C ALA A 106 10.06 13.33 13.35
N ALA A 107 10.53 13.37 12.10
CA ALA A 107 11.57 14.29 11.66
C ALA A 107 11.06 15.73 11.45
N GLY A 108 9.75 15.96 11.44
CA GLY A 108 9.15 17.25 11.09
C GLY A 108 9.22 17.59 9.60
N ALA A 109 9.42 16.59 8.74
CA ALA A 109 9.50 16.76 7.29
C ALA A 109 8.14 16.59 6.60
N ASP A 110 8.01 17.14 5.39
CA ASP A 110 6.84 16.94 4.55
C ASP A 110 6.84 15.52 3.92
N PRO A 111 5.74 14.75 4.04
CA PRO A 111 5.64 13.39 3.52
C PRO A 111 5.98 13.19 2.05
N LEU A 112 5.61 14.13 1.16
CA LEU A 112 5.87 14.00 -0.27
C LEU A 112 7.29 14.43 -0.60
N HIS A 113 7.73 15.59 -0.10
CA HIS A 113 9.06 16.11 -0.39
C HIS A 113 10.16 15.21 0.15
N GLU A 114 9.98 14.61 1.34
CA GLU A 114 10.97 13.70 1.89
C GLU A 114 11.06 12.40 1.08
N ARG A 115 9.93 11.88 0.58
CA ARG A 115 9.93 10.75 -0.37
C ARG A 115 10.63 11.10 -1.68
N ILE A 116 10.43 12.30 -2.22
CA ILE A 116 11.13 12.77 -3.44
C ILE A 116 12.63 12.90 -3.19
N ARG A 117 13.04 13.44 -2.03
CA ARG A 117 14.45 13.56 -1.64
C ARG A 117 15.11 12.19 -1.51
N LEU A 118 14.41 11.23 -0.91
CA LEU A 118 14.89 9.87 -0.72
C LEU A 118 14.86 9.04 -2.01
N ALA A 119 14.02 9.38 -2.99
CA ALA A 119 13.86 8.60 -4.21
C ALA A 119 15.18 8.49 -5.00
N SER A 120 15.79 7.31 -4.96
CA SER A 120 17.04 6.99 -5.68
C SER A 120 16.78 6.47 -7.08
N ASP A 121 15.59 5.93 -7.30
CA ASP A 121 15.11 5.48 -8.61
C ASP A 121 14.46 6.66 -9.36
N PRO A 122 14.95 7.01 -10.57
CA PRO A 122 14.41 8.14 -11.32
C PRO A 122 12.92 7.99 -11.67
N GLN A 123 12.46 6.76 -11.98
CA GLN A 123 11.05 6.51 -12.30
C GLN A 123 10.15 6.73 -11.08
N ALA A 124 10.53 6.19 -9.93
CA ALA A 124 9.80 6.41 -8.68
C ALA A 124 9.78 7.88 -8.27
N ARG A 125 10.90 8.61 -8.47
CA ARG A 125 10.94 10.06 -8.25
C ARG A 125 9.93 10.78 -9.14
N GLN A 126 9.88 10.44 -10.42
CA GLN A 126 8.98 11.07 -11.38
C GLN A 126 7.49 10.74 -11.09
N VAL A 127 7.20 9.54 -10.57
CA VAL A 127 5.87 9.19 -10.04
C VAL A 127 5.48 10.12 -8.91
N LEU A 128 6.36 10.34 -7.92
CA LEU A 128 6.08 11.24 -6.78
C LEU A 128 5.91 12.70 -7.21
N GLU A 129 6.77 13.20 -8.10
CA GLU A 129 6.65 14.56 -8.64
C GLU A 129 5.34 14.74 -9.45
N THR A 130 4.93 13.72 -10.20
CA THR A 130 3.65 13.70 -10.91
C THR A 130 2.47 13.76 -9.94
N LEU A 131 2.49 12.98 -8.86
CA LEU A 131 1.47 13.05 -7.82
C LEU A 131 1.41 14.43 -7.16
N GLY A 132 2.56 15.05 -6.90
CA GLY A 132 2.64 16.40 -6.35
C GLY A 132 1.93 17.43 -7.22
N ARG A 133 2.10 17.33 -8.54
CA ARG A 133 1.40 18.19 -9.52
C ARG A 133 -0.10 17.88 -9.57
N MET A 134 -0.48 16.62 -9.75
CA MET A 134 -1.88 16.20 -9.91
C MET A 134 -2.75 16.58 -8.71
N SER A 135 -2.23 16.34 -7.50
CA SER A 135 -2.94 16.62 -6.24
C SER A 135 -2.84 18.07 -5.78
N GLN A 136 -2.07 18.91 -6.50
CA GLN A 136 -1.70 20.26 -6.06
C GLN A 136 -1.16 20.23 -4.61
N TRP A 137 -0.20 19.36 -4.35
CA TRP A 137 0.31 19.11 -2.99
C TRP A 137 0.82 20.40 -2.32
N ASN A 138 1.53 21.23 -3.09
CA ASN A 138 2.07 22.52 -2.67
C ASN A 138 1.07 23.68 -2.76
N GLY A 139 -0.20 23.39 -3.06
CA GLY A 139 -1.29 24.35 -3.03
C GLY A 139 -1.75 24.68 -1.59
N PRO A 140 -2.90 25.34 -1.45
CA PRO A 140 -3.50 25.61 -0.14
C PRO A 140 -3.65 24.32 0.67
N ARG A 141 -3.38 24.41 1.97
CA ARG A 141 -3.60 23.29 2.89
C ARG A 141 -5.08 22.85 2.84
N PRO A 142 -5.37 21.55 2.99
CA PRO A 142 -6.74 21.09 3.12
C PRO A 142 -7.48 21.83 4.25
N ALA A 143 -8.77 22.05 4.07
CA ALA A 143 -9.61 22.66 5.10
C ALA A 143 -9.55 21.87 6.42
N PRO A 144 -9.84 22.48 7.59
CA PRO A 144 -9.89 21.77 8.86
C PRO A 144 -10.74 20.49 8.76
N GLY A 145 -10.23 19.39 9.33
CA GLY A 145 -10.86 18.07 9.24
C GLY A 145 -10.63 17.34 7.91
N ARG A 146 -9.81 17.87 6.99
CA ARG A 146 -9.36 17.16 5.78
C ARG A 146 -7.86 16.86 5.87
N GLY A 147 -7.44 15.76 5.25
CA GLY A 147 -6.06 15.31 5.26
C GLY A 147 -5.67 14.65 3.95
N ARG A 148 -4.40 14.80 3.56
CA ARG A 148 -3.80 14.11 2.42
C ARG A 148 -2.72 13.16 2.89
N GLY A 149 -2.72 11.95 2.37
CA GLY A 149 -1.70 10.94 2.61
C GLY A 149 -1.08 10.52 1.30
N VAL A 150 0.23 10.27 1.32
CA VAL A 150 0.98 9.79 0.17
C VAL A 150 1.66 8.47 0.52
N ALA A 151 1.73 7.57 -0.47
CA ALA A 151 2.57 6.39 -0.42
C ALA A 151 3.02 5.99 -1.83
N LEU A 152 4.18 5.36 -1.94
CA LEU A 152 4.65 4.75 -3.18
C LEU A 152 5.17 3.35 -2.89
N VAL A 153 4.74 2.37 -3.68
CA VAL A 153 5.22 1.00 -3.58
C VAL A 153 5.71 0.55 -4.94
N ASN A 154 6.95 0.06 -4.98
CA ASN A 154 7.48 -0.63 -6.14
C ASN A 154 7.11 -2.12 -6.05
N SER A 155 6.37 -2.62 -7.04
CA SER A 155 6.01 -4.03 -7.12
C SER A 155 6.10 -4.51 -8.56
N PHE A 156 6.67 -5.71 -8.76
CA PHE A 156 6.89 -6.30 -10.09
C PHE A 156 7.69 -5.38 -11.05
N GLY A 157 8.55 -4.53 -10.49
CA GLY A 157 9.37 -3.57 -11.25
C GLY A 157 8.61 -2.30 -11.68
N VAL A 158 7.40 -2.08 -11.18
CA VAL A 158 6.56 -0.92 -11.48
C VAL A 158 6.42 -0.06 -10.22
N PRO A 159 6.97 1.17 -10.19
CA PRO A 159 6.66 2.12 -9.15
C PRO A 159 5.25 2.68 -9.36
N VAL A 160 4.39 2.50 -8.36
CA VAL A 160 3.07 3.14 -8.31
C VAL A 160 2.93 3.92 -7.02
N GLY A 161 2.47 5.16 -7.12
CA GLY A 161 2.16 5.98 -5.97
C GLY A 161 0.73 6.48 -5.99
N LEU A 162 0.22 6.75 -4.78
CA LEU A 162 -1.09 7.33 -4.56
C LEU A 162 -0.99 8.53 -3.63
N VAL A 163 -1.77 9.56 -3.95
CA VAL A 163 -2.19 10.56 -2.97
C VAL A 163 -3.68 10.35 -2.71
N VAL A 164 -4.05 10.16 -1.45
CA VAL A 164 -5.44 10.02 -1.00
C VAL A 164 -5.80 11.26 -0.20
N GLU A 165 -6.91 11.89 -0.52
CA GLU A 165 -7.50 12.97 0.27
C GLU A 165 -8.77 12.47 0.97
N VAL A 166 -8.87 12.72 2.27
CA VAL A 166 -10.03 12.36 3.08
C VAL A 166 -10.62 13.57 3.79
N SER A 167 -11.90 13.49 4.11
CA SER A 167 -12.57 14.36 5.08
C SER A 167 -13.02 13.55 6.30
N ASN A 168 -13.01 14.19 7.46
CA ASN A 168 -13.49 13.64 8.73
C ASN A 168 -14.72 14.44 9.19
N SER A 169 -15.83 13.75 9.33
CA SER A 169 -17.12 14.33 9.73
C SER A 169 -17.79 13.49 10.80
N PRO A 170 -18.91 13.94 11.42
CA PRO A 170 -19.68 13.09 12.32
C PRO A 170 -20.20 11.78 11.70
N ALA A 171 -20.32 11.71 10.36
CA ALA A 171 -20.70 10.49 9.65
C ALA A 171 -19.52 9.51 9.47
N GLY A 172 -18.29 9.94 9.75
CA GLY A 172 -17.06 9.16 9.57
C GLY A 172 -16.14 9.75 8.51
N ILE A 173 -15.11 8.97 8.19
CA ILE A 173 -14.12 9.26 7.16
C ILE A 173 -14.75 9.05 5.78
N ARG A 174 -14.64 10.05 4.91
CA ARG A 174 -14.97 9.95 3.48
C ARG A 174 -13.69 10.09 2.67
N ILE A 175 -13.49 9.20 1.70
CA ILE A 175 -12.44 9.35 0.70
C ILE A 175 -12.96 10.28 -0.39
N GLU A 176 -12.33 11.44 -0.56
CA GLU A 176 -12.82 12.48 -1.47
C GLU A 176 -12.20 12.34 -2.85
N GLN A 177 -10.88 12.16 -2.90
CA GLN A 177 -10.10 12.12 -4.13
C GLN A 177 -8.94 11.15 -3.97
N VAL A 178 -8.60 10.49 -5.08
CA VAL A 178 -7.36 9.71 -5.21
C VAL A 178 -6.67 10.12 -6.49
N TRP A 179 -5.38 10.46 -6.40
CA TRP A 179 -4.51 10.64 -7.56
C TRP A 179 -3.55 9.48 -7.61
N ALA A 180 -3.48 8.80 -8.76
CA ALA A 180 -2.65 7.64 -9.00
C ALA A 180 -1.69 7.91 -10.14
N ALA A 181 -0.40 7.68 -9.89
CA ALA A 181 0.62 7.74 -10.91
C ALA A 181 1.42 6.44 -10.93
N ALA A 182 1.72 5.95 -12.14
CA ALA A 182 2.46 4.71 -12.34
C ALA A 182 3.41 4.84 -13.54
N ASP A 183 4.57 4.20 -13.44
CA ASP A 183 5.49 4.03 -14.58
C ASP A 183 5.52 2.58 -15.03
N VAL A 184 4.93 2.32 -16.21
CA VAL A 184 4.88 0.98 -16.83
C VAL A 184 5.67 0.92 -18.14
N GLY A 185 6.45 1.97 -18.43
CA GLY A 185 6.96 2.22 -19.78
C GLY A 185 5.84 2.59 -20.76
N PRO A 186 5.96 2.22 -22.06
CA PRO A 186 4.93 2.51 -23.05
C PRO A 186 3.56 1.95 -22.67
N VAL A 187 2.56 2.83 -22.63
CA VAL A 187 1.16 2.44 -22.45
C VAL A 187 0.59 2.01 -23.79
N LEU A 188 0.38 0.70 -23.96
CA LEU A 188 -0.16 0.12 -25.20
C LEU A 188 -1.64 0.42 -25.40
N ASP A 189 -2.42 0.34 -24.32
CA ASP A 189 -3.85 0.61 -24.30
C ASP A 189 -4.14 1.55 -23.12
N PRO A 190 -4.34 2.86 -23.38
CA PRO A 190 -4.61 3.84 -22.33
C PRO A 190 -5.88 3.55 -21.54
N VAL A 191 -6.92 3.01 -22.19
CA VAL A 191 -8.21 2.72 -21.55
C VAL A 191 -8.05 1.54 -20.59
N ASN A 192 -7.39 0.47 -21.03
CA ASN A 192 -7.14 -0.68 -20.17
C ASN A 192 -6.18 -0.32 -19.01
N PHE A 193 -5.16 0.49 -19.28
CA PHE A 193 -4.26 1.00 -18.24
C PHE A 193 -5.03 1.77 -17.16
N GLU A 194 -5.84 2.74 -17.56
CA GLU A 194 -6.65 3.54 -16.62
C GLU A 194 -7.59 2.64 -15.79
N ASN A 195 -8.31 1.73 -16.45
CA ASN A 195 -9.24 0.80 -15.78
C ASN A 195 -8.53 -0.14 -14.79
N LEU A 196 -7.33 -0.65 -15.14
CA LEU A 196 -6.56 -1.52 -14.24
C LEU A 196 -6.06 -0.77 -13.01
N VAL A 197 -5.63 0.49 -13.19
CA VAL A 197 -5.22 1.36 -12.09
C VAL A 197 -6.41 1.68 -11.19
N GLN A 198 -7.53 2.16 -11.74
CA GLN A 198 -8.74 2.45 -10.96
C GLN A 198 -9.24 1.21 -10.21
N GLY A 199 -9.33 0.06 -10.88
CA GLY A 199 -9.76 -1.19 -10.27
C GLY A 199 -8.80 -1.69 -9.18
N GLY A 200 -7.49 -1.47 -9.32
CA GLY A 200 -6.50 -1.80 -8.29
C GLY A 200 -6.60 -0.89 -7.06
N VAL A 201 -6.83 0.42 -7.28
CA VAL A 201 -7.08 1.38 -6.20
C VAL A 201 -8.35 1.02 -5.42
N VAL A 202 -9.47 0.77 -6.11
CA VAL A 202 -10.73 0.33 -5.46
C VAL A 202 -10.54 -0.97 -4.68
N TRP A 203 -9.83 -1.94 -5.26
CA TRP A 203 -9.52 -3.21 -4.62
C TRP A 203 -8.70 -3.02 -3.34
N GLY A 204 -7.63 -2.22 -3.40
CA GLY A 204 -6.75 -1.94 -2.26
C GLY A 204 -7.45 -1.15 -1.16
N LEU A 205 -8.15 -0.07 -1.50
CA LEU A 205 -8.88 0.75 -0.53
C LEU A 205 -10.01 -0.03 0.13
N GLY A 206 -10.82 -0.76 -0.64
CA GLY A 206 -11.92 -1.55 -0.09
C GLY A 206 -11.45 -2.59 0.92
N HIS A 207 -10.31 -3.24 0.65
CA HIS A 207 -9.74 -4.19 1.58
C HIS A 207 -9.12 -3.52 2.81
N ALA A 208 -8.46 -2.37 2.63
CA ALA A 208 -7.94 -1.59 3.74
C ALA A 208 -9.06 -1.08 4.67
N MET A 209 -10.22 -0.71 4.12
CA MET A 209 -11.35 -0.17 4.87
C MET A 209 -12.10 -1.24 5.65
N ASN A 210 -12.55 -2.32 4.99
CA ASN A 210 -13.69 -3.10 5.48
C ASN A 210 -13.46 -4.63 5.50
N CYS A 211 -12.51 -5.15 4.74
CA CYS A 211 -12.41 -6.59 4.48
C CYS A 211 -11.64 -7.34 5.57
N GLU A 212 -12.35 -8.11 6.39
CA GLU A 212 -11.75 -8.99 7.40
C GLU A 212 -12.27 -10.42 7.26
N ILE A 213 -11.34 -11.39 7.28
CA ILE A 213 -11.67 -12.80 7.47
C ILE A 213 -11.13 -13.23 8.82
N THR A 214 -12.04 -13.67 9.68
CA THR A 214 -11.76 -14.12 11.05
C THR A 214 -12.00 -15.63 11.16
N TYR A 215 -11.31 -16.27 12.10
CA TYR A 215 -11.39 -17.70 12.34
C TYR A 215 -11.73 -18.00 13.80
N ALA A 216 -12.67 -18.91 14.02
CA ALA A 216 -13.00 -19.45 15.34
C ALA A 216 -13.30 -20.95 15.22
N GLY A 217 -12.80 -21.76 16.16
CA GLY A 217 -13.00 -23.22 16.12
C GLY A 217 -12.48 -23.89 14.85
N GLY A 218 -11.45 -23.33 14.21
CA GLY A 218 -10.90 -23.85 12.95
C GLY A 218 -11.71 -23.50 11.69
N GLN A 219 -12.74 -22.67 11.78
CA GLN A 219 -13.58 -22.28 10.64
C GLN A 219 -13.62 -20.77 10.45
N VAL A 220 -13.79 -20.36 9.19
CA VAL A 220 -14.05 -18.96 8.82
C VAL A 220 -15.41 -18.54 9.35
N GLN A 221 -15.50 -17.38 10.00
CA GLN A 221 -16.76 -16.86 10.55
C GLN A 221 -17.61 -16.12 9.50
N GLN A 222 -16.98 -15.46 8.52
CA GLN A 222 -17.67 -14.75 7.44
C GLN A 222 -18.23 -15.76 6.43
N SER A 223 -19.55 -15.85 6.35
CA SER A 223 -20.27 -16.78 5.47
C SER A 223 -20.56 -16.19 4.08
N ASN A 224 -20.71 -14.87 3.95
CA ASN A 224 -21.12 -14.21 2.71
C ASN A 224 -20.76 -12.70 2.70
N PHE A 225 -20.90 -12.00 1.56
CA PHE A 225 -20.46 -10.62 1.31
C PHE A 225 -21.17 -9.53 2.13
N HIS A 226 -22.22 -9.88 2.88
CA HIS A 226 -22.83 -8.96 3.86
C HIS A 226 -21.99 -8.86 5.15
N GLN A 227 -21.10 -9.83 5.39
CA GLN A 227 -20.15 -9.86 6.52
C GLN A 227 -18.71 -9.56 6.10
N PHE A 228 -18.40 -9.71 4.80
CA PHE A 228 -17.15 -9.32 4.17
C PHE A 228 -17.47 -8.26 3.11
N THR A 229 -17.59 -7.02 3.56
CA THR A 229 -18.10 -5.95 2.72
C THR A 229 -16.94 -5.29 1.98
N GLY A 230 -16.84 -5.46 0.66
CA GLY A 230 -15.93 -4.65 -0.15
C GLY A 230 -16.32 -3.16 -0.14
N MET A 231 -15.54 -2.34 -0.84
CA MET A 231 -15.92 -0.95 -1.11
C MET A 231 -17.26 -0.90 -1.88
N ARG A 232 -18.19 -0.06 -1.42
CA ARG A 232 -19.47 0.20 -2.11
C ARG A 232 -19.35 1.40 -3.03
N LEU A 233 -20.27 1.52 -4.00
CA LEU A 233 -20.28 2.62 -4.98
C LEU A 233 -20.30 4.00 -4.32
N ASN A 234 -21.05 4.17 -3.22
CA ASN A 234 -21.12 5.43 -2.48
C ASN A 234 -19.82 5.79 -1.72
N GLN A 235 -18.97 4.80 -1.47
CA GLN A 235 -17.66 4.95 -0.83
C GLN A 235 -16.53 5.13 -1.84
N CYS A 236 -16.80 4.90 -3.13
CA CYS A 236 -15.80 4.99 -4.18
C CYS A 236 -15.49 6.48 -4.47
N PRO A 237 -14.23 6.93 -4.31
CA PRO A 237 -13.85 8.30 -4.62
C PRO A 237 -13.72 8.50 -6.13
N ALA A 238 -13.57 9.76 -6.55
CA ALA A 238 -13.04 10.04 -7.87
C ALA A 238 -11.54 9.67 -7.90
N ILE A 239 -11.13 8.91 -8.93
CA ILE A 239 -9.77 8.39 -9.09
C ILE A 239 -9.18 8.95 -10.38
N HIS A 240 -8.17 9.79 -10.24
CA HIS A 240 -7.44 10.42 -11.35
C HIS A 240 -6.17 9.63 -11.63
N VAL A 241 -6.02 9.14 -12.86
CA VAL A 241 -4.88 8.29 -13.24
C VAL A 241 -3.96 9.02 -14.21
N GLN A 242 -2.65 8.92 -13.99
CA GLN A 242 -1.65 9.40 -14.94
C GLN A 242 -0.52 8.37 -15.09
N ALA A 243 -0.29 7.94 -16.33
CA ALA A 243 0.96 7.26 -16.67
C ALA A 243 2.11 8.27 -16.66
N VAL A 244 3.23 7.87 -16.07
CA VAL A 244 4.48 8.64 -16.13
C VAL A 244 5.14 8.41 -17.48
N SER A 245 5.55 9.48 -18.15
CA SER A 245 6.24 9.44 -19.45
C SER A 245 7.74 9.63 -19.27
N GLY A 246 8.57 8.83 -19.94
CA GLY A 246 10.04 9.02 -19.90
C GLY A 246 10.86 7.75 -19.80
N THR A 247 10.23 6.62 -19.46
CA THR A 247 10.89 5.32 -19.50
C THR A 247 11.16 4.90 -20.95
N PRO A 248 12.39 4.45 -21.30
CA PRO A 248 12.71 4.01 -22.65
C PRO A 248 11.73 2.96 -23.15
N ALA A 249 11.37 3.04 -24.43
CA ALA A 249 10.38 2.15 -25.05
C ALA A 249 10.72 0.65 -25.00
N SER A 250 11.93 0.29 -24.55
CA SER A 250 12.42 -1.08 -24.45
C SER A 250 11.92 -1.86 -23.22
N ARG A 251 11.14 -1.25 -22.32
CA ARG A 251 10.58 -1.93 -21.14
C ARG A 251 9.09 -1.67 -21.00
N ILE A 252 8.28 -2.69 -21.28
CA ILE A 252 6.83 -2.70 -20.99
C ILE A 252 6.61 -3.59 -19.76
N HIS A 253 5.88 -3.09 -18.79
CA HIS A 253 5.55 -3.82 -17.56
C HIS A 253 4.04 -4.07 -17.42
N GLY A 254 3.68 -5.08 -16.63
CA GLY A 254 2.28 -5.37 -16.29
C GLY A 254 1.75 -4.42 -15.21
N ILE A 255 0.55 -3.88 -15.40
CA ILE A 255 -0.12 -2.98 -14.45
C ILE A 255 -1.27 -3.64 -13.67
N GLY A 256 -1.46 -4.96 -13.86
CA GLY A 256 -2.57 -5.70 -13.27
C GLY A 256 -2.55 -5.75 -11.75
N GLU A 257 -1.40 -5.73 -11.10
CA GLU A 257 -1.24 -5.80 -9.64
C GLU A 257 -0.72 -4.51 -8.99
N PRO A 258 0.29 -3.81 -9.57
CA PRO A 258 0.98 -2.70 -8.93
C PRO A 258 0.16 -1.54 -8.33
N PRO A 259 -1.06 -1.22 -8.79
CA PRO A 259 -1.88 -0.18 -8.18
C PRO A 259 -2.46 -0.50 -6.80
N VAL A 260 -2.44 -1.77 -6.37
CA VAL A 260 -3.04 -2.18 -5.09
C VAL A 260 -2.20 -1.80 -3.86
N PRO A 261 -0.88 -2.10 -3.80
CA PRO A 261 -0.09 -1.93 -2.58
C PRO A 261 -0.05 -0.52 -1.96
N PRO A 262 0.02 0.59 -2.72
CA PRO A 262 0.09 1.93 -2.11
C PRO A 262 -1.24 2.38 -1.47
N ALA A 263 -2.37 1.68 -1.72
CA ALA A 263 -3.70 2.13 -1.31
C ALA A 263 -3.87 2.21 0.22
N ALA A 264 -3.53 1.12 0.92
CA ALA A 264 -3.64 1.05 2.37
C ALA A 264 -2.76 2.10 3.09
N PRO A 265 -1.45 2.20 2.82
CA PRO A 265 -0.62 3.20 3.50
C PRO A 265 -1.00 4.64 3.14
N ALA A 266 -1.35 4.94 1.89
CA ALA A 266 -1.77 6.29 1.52
C ALA A 266 -3.06 6.70 2.27
N LEU A 267 -4.04 5.80 2.38
CA LEU A 267 -5.26 6.04 3.15
C LEU A 267 -4.98 6.19 4.66
N ALA A 268 -4.14 5.34 5.24
CA ALA A 268 -3.75 5.45 6.66
C ALA A 268 -3.07 6.80 6.96
N ASN A 269 -2.17 7.24 6.07
CA ASN A 269 -1.48 8.52 6.20
C ASN A 269 -2.46 9.70 6.04
N ALA A 270 -3.45 9.57 5.16
CA ALA A 270 -4.49 10.60 4.97
C ALA A 270 -5.39 10.72 6.21
N ILE A 271 -5.79 9.59 6.80
CA ILE A 271 -6.56 9.55 8.05
C ILE A 271 -5.74 10.18 9.18
N PHE A 272 -4.45 9.86 9.30
CA PHE A 272 -3.58 10.50 10.28
C PHE A 272 -3.51 12.02 10.07
N ALA A 273 -3.34 12.48 8.83
CA ALA A 273 -3.29 13.92 8.54
C ALA A 273 -4.60 14.64 8.90
N ALA A 274 -5.75 13.98 8.75
CA ALA A 274 -7.06 14.56 9.05
C ALA A 274 -7.45 14.49 10.55
N THR A 275 -6.93 13.50 11.29
CA THR A 275 -7.45 13.16 12.63
C THR A 275 -6.38 13.15 13.74
N GLY A 276 -5.10 13.06 13.39
CA GLY A 276 -4.01 12.77 14.32
C GLY A 276 -3.93 11.30 14.77
N GLN A 277 -4.89 10.45 14.41
CA GLN A 277 -4.90 9.03 14.80
C GLN A 277 -4.04 8.21 13.83
N ARG A 278 -2.98 7.57 14.35
CA ARG A 278 -2.15 6.65 13.57
C ARG A 278 -2.71 5.23 13.60
N ILE A 279 -3.23 4.76 12.47
CA ILE A 279 -3.75 3.39 12.32
C ILE A 279 -2.62 2.47 11.83
N ARG A 280 -2.39 1.36 12.55
CA ARG A 280 -1.31 0.38 12.27
C ARG A 280 -1.82 -1.04 12.00
N GLU A 281 -3.14 -1.23 12.03
CA GLU A 281 -3.81 -2.52 11.86
C GLU A 281 -4.95 -2.35 10.84
N MET A 282 -5.08 -3.34 9.96
CA MET A 282 -6.18 -3.43 9.00
C MET A 282 -7.18 -4.51 9.45
N PRO A 283 -8.48 -4.37 9.13
CA PRO A 283 -9.05 -3.24 8.38
C PRO A 283 -9.29 -1.99 9.25
N PHE A 284 -9.26 -0.82 8.62
CA PHE A 284 -9.36 0.48 9.30
C PHE A 284 -10.72 0.74 9.94
N ALA A 285 -11.78 0.04 9.49
CA ALA A 285 -13.11 0.11 10.12
C ALA A 285 -13.13 -0.33 11.59
N ARG A 286 -12.09 -1.03 12.06
CA ARG A 286 -11.92 -1.36 13.49
C ARG A 286 -11.48 -0.16 14.34
N HIS A 287 -11.05 0.93 13.70
CA HIS A 287 -10.44 2.09 14.35
C HIS A 287 -11.18 3.40 14.06
N VAL A 288 -11.81 3.53 12.90
CA VAL A 288 -12.59 4.69 12.46
C VAL A 288 -13.86 4.27 11.72
N GLY A 289 -14.91 5.09 11.76
CA GLY A 289 -16.08 4.89 10.91
C GLY A 289 -15.84 5.42 9.49
N PHE A 290 -16.46 4.80 8.49
CA PHE A 290 -16.47 5.29 7.10
C PHE A 290 -17.89 5.73 6.70
N ALA A 291 -17.97 6.90 6.05
CA ALA A 291 -19.21 7.49 5.52
C ALA A 291 -19.59 6.91 4.14
#